data_AF-A0A5F5XNC0-F1
#
_entry.id   AF-A0A5F5XNC0-F1
#
_cell.length_a   1.000
_cell.length_b   1.000
_cell.length_c   1.000
_cell.angle_alpha   90.00
_cell.angle_beta   90.00
_cell.angle_gamma   90.00
#
_symmetry.space_group_name_H-M   'P 1'
#
loop_
_entity.id
_entity.type
_entity.pdbx_description
1 polymer ?
#
loop_
_entity_poly.entity_id
_entity_poly.type
_entity_poly.pdbx_seq_one_letter_code
_entity_poly.pdbx_strand_id
1 'polypeptide(L)'
;MRLFKLLIFLAHWGVTRAEPGKFWHISDLHLDPDYKVSEDPLQVCPSAGSQPVPNAGPWGDYLCDSPWVLINSSIYAMKEIEPKPDFILWTGDDTPHVPNERLGEAAVLAIVDRLTRLIREVFPGAFYAEKLPGLSGAGRVVVLNTNLYYGNNEQTAGMADPARQFQWLEDVLTNASRAKEMVYIIGHVPPGFFEKTRNKAWFREGFNEEYLKVVRKHHHVIAGQFFGHHHTDSFRMFYDDTGAPISVMFLTPGVTPWKTTLPGVVNGANNPGIRVFEYDRATLSLQDMVTYFVNLSQANEKGIPLWELEYRLTEAYRVPDAGSRSMHAALGRIASDPGTLQRYYVYNSVSYDREACDPACSAEHVCAMREVAFDAYAACLRAPGAAPAPRLALLLAALLGLRALLAP
;
A
#
# COMPACT_ATOMS: atom_id res chain seq x y z
N MET A 1 50.90 -54.12 -2.58
CA MET A 1 50.02 -53.16 -1.86
C MET A 1 49.96 -51.86 -2.64
N ARG A 2 48.90 -51.65 -3.44
CA ARG A 2 48.60 -50.35 -4.06
C ARG A 2 47.24 -49.90 -3.51
N LEU A 3 47.26 -48.84 -2.70
CA LEU A 3 46.05 -48.22 -2.15
C LEU A 3 45.24 -47.60 -3.29
N PHE A 4 44.01 -48.07 -3.50
CA PHE A 4 42.99 -47.34 -4.24
C PHE A 4 42.44 -46.23 -3.33
N LYS A 5 42.72 -44.97 -3.64
CA LYS A 5 41.99 -43.83 -3.07
C LYS A 5 40.71 -43.63 -3.89
N LEU A 6 39.57 -43.96 -3.29
CA LEU A 6 38.26 -43.64 -3.83
C LEU A 6 38.01 -42.14 -3.61
N LEU A 7 38.07 -41.34 -4.68
CA LEU A 7 37.63 -39.94 -4.66
C LEU A 7 36.11 -39.92 -4.83
N ILE A 8 35.41 -39.62 -3.74
CA ILE A 8 33.96 -39.34 -3.77
C ILE A 8 33.79 -37.94 -4.35
N PHE A 9 33.30 -37.86 -5.59
CA PHE A 9 32.80 -36.61 -6.16
C PHE A 9 31.41 -36.34 -5.54
N LEU A 10 31.37 -35.47 -4.54
CA LEU A 10 30.12 -34.82 -4.10
C LEU A 10 29.71 -33.82 -5.18
N ALA A 11 28.91 -34.26 -6.14
CA ALA A 11 28.20 -33.37 -7.05
C ALA A 11 27.23 -32.52 -6.21
N HIS A 12 27.65 -31.30 -5.87
CA HIS A 12 26.72 -30.27 -5.44
C HIS A 12 25.86 -29.94 -6.66
N TRP A 13 24.68 -30.56 -6.75
CA TRP A 13 23.58 -29.99 -7.51
C TRP A 13 23.15 -28.69 -6.83
N GLY A 14 23.94 -27.64 -7.06
CA GLY A 14 23.47 -26.28 -6.88
C GLY A 14 22.34 -26.09 -7.87
N VAL A 15 21.10 -26.21 -7.41
CA VAL A 15 19.95 -25.68 -8.14
C VAL A 15 20.20 -24.18 -8.20
N THR A 16 20.72 -23.70 -9.32
CA THR A 16 20.77 -22.27 -9.62
C THR A 16 19.32 -21.80 -9.67
N ARG A 17 18.81 -21.26 -8.56
CA ARG A 17 17.49 -20.64 -8.53
C ARG A 17 17.56 -19.46 -9.48
N ALA A 18 16.68 -19.43 -10.48
CA ALA A 18 16.62 -18.31 -11.41
C ALA A 18 16.41 -17.01 -10.61
N GLU A 19 17.10 -15.95 -11.01
CA GLU A 19 16.93 -14.62 -10.40
C GLU A 19 15.43 -14.24 -10.41
N PRO A 20 14.89 -13.72 -9.29
CA PRO A 20 13.50 -13.32 -9.22
C PRO A 20 13.19 -12.24 -10.26
N GLY A 21 11.94 -12.24 -10.73
CA GLY A 21 11.41 -11.11 -11.47
C GLY A 21 11.22 -9.92 -10.56
N LYS A 22 11.24 -8.71 -11.13
CA LYS A 22 10.99 -7.48 -10.40
C LYS A 22 10.03 -6.58 -11.16
N PHE A 23 9.15 -5.91 -10.43
CA PHE A 23 8.29 -4.87 -10.99
C PHE A 23 8.15 -3.71 -10.02
N TRP A 24 8.03 -2.50 -10.57
CA TRP A 24 7.70 -1.32 -9.79
C TRP A 24 6.20 -1.23 -9.54
N HIS A 25 5.79 -0.72 -8.39
CA HIS A 25 4.46 -0.22 -8.12
C HIS A 25 4.59 1.23 -7.64
N ILE A 26 4.03 2.15 -8.42
CA ILE A 26 3.94 3.57 -8.10
C ILE A 26 2.49 4.04 -8.18
N SER A 27 2.14 5.02 -7.36
CA SER A 27 0.78 5.54 -7.26
C SER A 27 0.78 6.96 -6.70
N ASP A 28 -0.34 7.67 -6.90
CA ASP A 28 -0.66 8.91 -6.21
C ASP A 28 0.48 9.93 -6.36
N LEU A 29 0.80 10.25 -7.62
CA LEU A 29 1.85 11.19 -7.97
C LEU A 29 1.43 12.62 -7.67
N HIS A 30 0.15 12.94 -7.92
CA HIS A 30 -0.47 14.26 -7.77
C HIS A 30 0.47 15.41 -8.13
N LEU A 31 0.65 15.68 -9.42
CA LEU A 31 1.39 16.83 -9.89
C LEU A 31 0.63 18.11 -9.58
N ASP A 32 1.21 18.98 -8.75
CA ASP A 32 0.81 20.38 -8.66
C ASP A 32 1.61 21.19 -9.71
N PRO A 33 0.97 21.60 -10.83
CA PRO A 33 1.66 22.33 -11.89
C PRO A 33 2.02 23.77 -11.49
N ASP A 34 1.38 24.30 -10.44
CA ASP A 34 1.52 25.68 -9.99
C ASP A 34 2.41 25.80 -8.74
N TYR A 35 3.00 24.68 -8.27
CA TYR A 35 3.96 24.70 -7.17
C TYR A 35 5.14 25.63 -7.48
N LYS A 36 5.42 26.56 -6.58
CA LYS A 36 6.59 27.45 -6.64
C LYS A 36 7.07 27.80 -5.24
N VAL A 37 8.38 27.90 -5.07
CA VAL A 37 8.97 28.49 -3.85
C VAL A 37 8.66 29.98 -3.86
N SER A 38 7.96 30.45 -2.83
CA SER A 38 7.43 31.82 -2.72
C SER A 38 7.69 32.38 -1.32
N GLU A 39 7.96 33.68 -1.22
CA GLU A 39 8.00 34.39 0.07
C GLU A 39 6.61 34.57 0.69
N ASP A 40 5.56 34.61 -0.15
CA ASP A 40 4.17 34.58 0.30
C ASP A 40 3.74 33.12 0.54
N PRO A 41 3.51 32.69 1.80
CA PRO A 41 3.15 31.31 2.13
C PRO A 41 1.80 30.85 1.56
N LEU A 42 0.93 31.77 1.12
CA LEU A 42 -0.36 31.43 0.51
C LEU A 42 -0.29 31.29 -1.01
N GLN A 43 0.88 31.53 -1.61
CA GLN A 43 1.10 31.44 -3.06
C GLN A 43 2.11 30.35 -3.43
N VAL A 44 2.40 29.41 -2.53
CA VAL A 44 3.32 28.30 -2.82
C VAL A 44 2.66 27.28 -3.73
N CYS A 45 1.47 26.79 -3.37
CA CYS A 45 0.77 25.74 -4.10
C CYS A 45 -0.75 25.88 -3.89
N PRO A 46 -1.57 25.70 -4.93
CA PRO A 46 -3.03 25.68 -4.78
C PRO A 46 -3.54 24.47 -4.01
N SER A 47 -2.81 23.34 -4.01
CA SER A 47 -3.17 22.09 -3.30
C SER A 47 -3.21 22.20 -1.77
N ALA A 48 -2.52 23.19 -1.19
CA ALA A 48 -2.64 23.51 0.24
C ALA A 48 -3.95 24.23 0.60
N GLY A 49 -4.71 24.68 -0.40
CA GLY A 49 -5.93 25.46 -0.21
C GLY A 49 -5.64 26.81 0.44
N SER A 50 -6.15 27.01 1.65
CA SER A 50 -5.94 28.23 2.44
C SER A 50 -4.88 28.09 3.54
N GLN A 51 -4.19 26.96 3.60
CA GLN A 51 -3.16 26.72 4.61
C GLN A 51 -1.87 27.45 4.22
N PRO A 52 -1.25 28.24 5.11
CA PRO A 52 0.04 28.86 4.82
C PRO A 52 1.13 27.80 4.76
N VAL A 53 1.99 27.89 3.74
CA VAL A 53 3.12 27.00 3.50
C VAL A 53 4.44 27.75 3.73
N PRO A 54 4.87 27.93 4.98
CA PRO A 54 6.10 28.67 5.27
C PRO A 54 7.34 27.86 4.89
N ASN A 55 8.38 28.53 4.39
CA ASN A 55 9.68 27.91 4.08
C ASN A 55 9.60 26.71 3.12
N ALA A 56 8.70 26.79 2.13
CA ALA A 56 8.58 25.79 1.07
C ALA A 56 9.93 25.52 0.40
N GLY A 57 10.29 24.24 0.24
CA GLY A 57 11.55 23.85 -0.39
C GLY A 57 11.38 23.43 -1.85
N PRO A 58 12.47 23.31 -2.62
CA PRO A 58 12.38 23.00 -4.04
C PRO A 58 11.79 21.61 -4.33
N TRP A 59 11.85 20.67 -3.39
CA TRP A 59 11.39 19.29 -3.59
C TRP A 59 9.95 19.05 -3.17
N GLY A 60 9.24 20.07 -2.69
CA GLY A 60 7.86 19.97 -2.24
C GLY A 60 7.70 20.41 -0.79
N ASP A 61 6.47 20.32 -0.29
CA ASP A 61 6.10 20.59 1.10
C ASP A 61 5.00 19.61 1.52
N TYR A 62 4.95 19.21 2.79
CA TYR A 62 3.93 18.27 3.28
C TYR A 62 2.50 18.83 3.22
N LEU A 63 2.28 20.13 3.01
CA LEU A 63 0.95 20.69 2.77
C LEU A 63 0.56 20.72 1.29
N CYS A 64 1.50 20.48 0.39
CA CYS A 64 1.32 20.56 -1.04
C CYS A 64 1.31 19.17 -1.68
N ASP A 65 0.68 19.11 -2.84
CA ASP A 65 0.94 18.05 -3.80
C ASP A 65 2.33 18.20 -4.46
N SER A 66 2.74 17.17 -5.21
CA SER A 66 4.11 17.06 -5.72
C SER A 66 4.44 18.14 -6.76
N PRO A 67 5.56 18.88 -6.62
CA PRO A 67 6.12 19.61 -7.74
C PRO A 67 6.66 18.64 -8.80
N TRP A 68 6.76 19.11 -10.04
CA TRP A 68 7.33 18.32 -11.15
C TRP A 68 8.70 17.73 -10.83
N VAL A 69 9.56 18.47 -10.13
CA VAL A 69 10.93 18.02 -9.81
C VAL A 69 10.96 16.83 -8.85
N LEU A 70 9.96 16.70 -7.96
CA LEU A 70 9.83 15.55 -7.07
C LEU A 70 9.42 14.29 -7.84
N ILE A 71 8.39 14.43 -8.69
CA ILE A 71 7.95 13.33 -9.57
C ILE A 71 9.07 12.91 -10.53
N ASN A 72 9.76 13.87 -11.14
CA ASN A 72 10.92 13.57 -11.99
C ASN A 72 11.98 12.81 -11.19
N SER A 73 12.30 13.29 -9.98
CA SER A 73 13.25 12.61 -9.08
C SER A 73 12.86 11.17 -8.78
N SER A 74 11.57 10.89 -8.50
CA SER A 74 11.10 9.52 -8.20
C SER A 74 11.28 8.58 -9.38
N ILE A 75 10.91 9.00 -10.59
CA ILE A 75 11.02 8.16 -11.79
C ILE A 75 12.50 7.90 -12.16
N TYR A 76 13.39 8.87 -11.97
CA TYR A 76 14.83 8.66 -12.18
C TYR A 76 15.46 7.80 -11.07
N ALA A 77 15.01 7.91 -9.82
CA ALA A 77 15.45 7.04 -8.74
C ALA A 77 15.04 5.58 -9.00
N MET A 78 13.82 5.34 -9.48
CA MET A 78 13.40 4.00 -9.92
C MET A 78 14.36 3.43 -10.96
N LYS A 79 14.80 4.24 -11.94
CA LYS A 79 15.75 3.81 -12.97
C LYS A 79 17.14 3.54 -12.42
N GLU A 80 17.59 4.30 -11.43
CA GLU A 80 18.87 4.05 -10.77
C GLU A 80 18.86 2.74 -9.96
N ILE A 81 17.76 2.48 -9.24
CA ILE A 81 17.61 1.32 -8.36
C ILE A 81 17.36 0.02 -9.16
N GLU A 82 16.42 0.03 -10.10
CA GLU A 82 16.09 -1.11 -10.95
C GLU A 82 15.76 -0.61 -12.37
N PRO A 83 16.77 -0.47 -13.25
CA PRO A 83 16.60 0.07 -14.60
C PRO A 83 15.88 -0.87 -15.56
N LYS A 84 15.80 -2.17 -15.24
CA LYS A 84 15.23 -3.21 -16.12
C LYS A 84 14.19 -4.04 -15.38
N PRO A 85 13.13 -3.41 -14.84
CA PRO A 85 12.02 -4.15 -14.28
C PRO A 85 11.35 -4.95 -15.41
N ASP A 86 10.72 -6.07 -15.07
CA ASP A 86 9.90 -6.81 -16.03
C ASP A 86 8.70 -5.95 -16.46
N PHE A 87 8.18 -5.13 -15.53
CA PHE A 87 7.07 -4.21 -15.76
C PHE A 87 6.93 -3.14 -14.66
N ILE A 88 6.02 -2.18 -14.89
CA ILE A 88 5.64 -1.14 -13.92
C ILE A 88 4.11 -1.18 -13.76
N LEU A 89 3.64 -1.24 -12.52
CA LEU A 89 2.26 -1.01 -12.13
C LEU A 89 2.12 0.46 -11.71
N TRP A 90 1.30 1.21 -12.44
CA TRP A 90 0.97 2.60 -12.13
C TRP A 90 -0.54 2.69 -11.86
N THR A 91 -0.91 2.96 -10.61
CA THR A 91 -2.31 2.90 -10.15
C THR A 91 -3.02 4.27 -10.10
N GLY A 92 -2.52 5.25 -10.85
CA GLY A 92 -3.20 6.53 -11.10
C GLY A 92 -3.01 7.60 -10.03
N ASP A 93 -3.97 8.53 -9.98
CA ASP A 93 -3.98 9.78 -9.21
C ASP A 93 -2.83 10.75 -9.51
N ASP A 94 -3.02 11.42 -10.64
CA ASP A 94 -1.99 12.23 -11.30
C ASP A 94 -2.13 13.72 -11.04
N THR A 95 -3.34 14.18 -10.72
CA THR A 95 -3.73 15.60 -10.68
C THR A 95 -3.80 16.12 -9.25
N PRO A 96 -3.66 17.45 -9.01
CA PRO A 96 -3.59 17.97 -7.65
C PRO A 96 -4.97 18.02 -6.97
N HIS A 97 -4.97 18.04 -5.64
CA HIS A 97 -6.12 18.25 -4.77
C HIS A 97 -6.57 19.72 -4.81
N VAL A 98 -7.31 20.09 -5.85
CA VAL A 98 -7.87 21.43 -6.04
C VAL A 98 -9.36 21.37 -6.37
N PRO A 99 -10.13 22.45 -6.15
CA PRO A 99 -11.52 22.51 -6.60
C PRO A 99 -11.65 22.31 -8.11
N ASN A 100 -12.72 21.66 -8.56
CA ASN A 100 -12.97 21.35 -9.98
C ASN A 100 -12.95 22.60 -10.87
N GLU A 101 -13.36 23.75 -10.35
CA GLU A 101 -13.36 25.03 -11.07
C GLU A 101 -11.95 25.49 -11.47
N ARG A 102 -10.91 24.95 -10.82
CA ARG A 102 -9.50 25.21 -11.10
C ARG A 102 -8.83 24.12 -11.93
N LEU A 103 -9.49 23.00 -12.19
CA LEU A 103 -8.94 21.86 -12.91
C LEU A 103 -9.93 21.34 -13.95
N GLY A 104 -9.87 21.92 -15.15
CA GLY A 104 -10.66 21.48 -16.29
C GLY A 104 -10.13 20.21 -16.96
N GLU A 105 -10.97 19.55 -17.75
CA GLU A 105 -10.66 18.30 -18.47
C GLU A 105 -9.35 18.36 -19.28
N ALA A 106 -9.11 19.45 -20.00
CA ALA A 106 -7.89 19.61 -20.79
C ALA A 106 -6.62 19.62 -19.92
N ALA A 107 -6.69 20.19 -18.71
CA ALA A 107 -5.56 20.20 -17.78
C ALA A 107 -5.33 18.80 -17.19
N VAL A 108 -6.40 18.07 -16.85
CA VAL A 108 -6.33 16.67 -16.43
C VAL A 108 -5.62 15.82 -17.49
N LEU A 109 -6.08 15.88 -18.74
CA LEU A 109 -5.48 15.11 -19.85
C LEU A 109 -4.03 15.50 -20.11
N ALA A 110 -3.69 16.79 -20.00
CA ALA A 110 -2.32 17.26 -20.17
C ALA A 110 -1.38 16.75 -19.07
N ILE A 111 -1.83 16.68 -17.81
CA ILE A 111 -1.05 16.13 -16.70
C ILE A 111 -0.82 14.63 -16.91
N VAL A 112 -1.86 13.86 -17.23
CA VAL A 112 -1.77 12.42 -17.50
C VAL A 112 -0.80 12.14 -18.67
N ASP A 113 -0.92 12.89 -19.77
CA ASP A 113 0.00 12.77 -20.92
C ASP A 113 1.45 13.10 -20.52
N ARG A 114 1.66 14.14 -19.71
CA ARG A 114 3.00 14.54 -19.25
C ARG A 114 3.67 13.46 -18.41
N LEU A 115 2.95 12.87 -17.46
CA LEU A 115 3.46 11.76 -16.62
C LEU A 115 3.69 10.50 -17.44
N THR A 116 2.77 10.17 -18.35
CA THR A 116 2.91 9.06 -19.29
C THR A 116 4.18 9.20 -20.13
N ARG A 117 4.46 10.40 -20.64
CA ARG A 117 5.68 10.67 -21.42
C ARG A 117 6.95 10.50 -20.59
N LEU A 118 6.98 11.02 -19.35
CA LEU A 118 8.12 10.85 -18.46
C LEU A 118 8.43 9.37 -18.21
N ILE A 119 7.43 8.55 -17.88
CA ILE A 119 7.61 7.12 -17.64
C ILE A 119 8.12 6.43 -18.92
N ARG A 120 7.56 6.75 -20.09
CA ARG A 120 7.99 6.18 -21.38
C ARG A 120 9.41 6.59 -21.79
N GLU A 121 9.81 7.81 -21.47
CA GLU A 121 11.16 8.32 -21.75
C GLU A 121 12.20 7.63 -20.87
N VAL A 122 11.90 7.50 -19.58
CA VAL A 122 12.86 6.92 -18.61
C VAL A 122 12.95 5.40 -18.76
N PHE A 123 11.81 4.72 -19.01
CA PHE A 123 11.68 3.27 -19.19
C PHE A 123 11.16 2.88 -20.59
N PRO A 124 11.98 3.02 -21.65
CA PRO A 124 11.59 2.61 -22.99
C PRO A 124 11.42 1.07 -23.05
N GLY A 125 10.20 0.61 -23.33
CA GLY A 125 9.89 -0.81 -23.52
C GLY A 125 9.28 -1.55 -22.32
N ALA A 126 9.03 -0.87 -21.20
CA ALA A 126 8.41 -1.46 -20.00
C ALA A 126 6.88 -1.27 -19.91
N PHE A 127 6.19 -1.12 -21.05
CA PHE A 127 4.74 -0.93 -21.13
C PHE A 127 4.07 -2.00 -22.00
N TYR A 128 2.95 -2.54 -21.55
CA TYR A 128 2.17 -3.55 -22.28
C TYR A 128 0.70 -3.51 -21.85
N ALA A 129 -0.16 -4.05 -22.71
CA ALA A 129 -1.56 -4.31 -22.38
C ALA A 129 -1.77 -5.82 -22.22
N GLU A 130 -2.27 -6.21 -21.05
CA GLU A 130 -3.05 -7.42 -20.76
C GLU A 130 -2.44 -8.84 -20.85
N LYS A 131 -1.19 -9.04 -21.31
CA LYS A 131 -0.43 -10.27 -21.01
C LYS A 131 1.02 -9.92 -20.69
N LEU A 132 1.55 -10.48 -19.61
CA LEU A 132 2.92 -10.20 -19.15
C LEU A 132 3.94 -10.78 -20.14
N PRO A 133 4.76 -9.95 -20.81
CA PRO A 133 5.76 -10.43 -21.75
C PRO A 133 6.87 -11.20 -21.03
N GLY A 134 7.40 -12.26 -21.62
CA GLY A 134 8.57 -13.00 -21.11
C GLY A 134 8.29 -13.95 -19.93
N LEU A 135 7.11 -13.89 -19.32
CA LEU A 135 6.59 -15.01 -18.51
C LEU A 135 6.09 -16.09 -19.47
N SER A 136 6.11 -17.35 -19.04
CA SER A 136 5.81 -18.56 -19.84
C SER A 136 4.38 -18.64 -20.42
N GLY A 137 3.69 -17.52 -20.61
CA GLY A 137 2.30 -17.40 -21.05
C GLY A 137 1.27 -17.57 -19.94
N ALA A 138 1.71 -17.77 -18.69
CA ALA A 138 0.85 -18.15 -17.56
C ALA A 138 0.57 -17.01 -16.54
N GLY A 139 0.87 -15.75 -16.88
CA GLY A 139 0.67 -14.61 -15.99
C GLY A 139 -0.12 -13.47 -16.65
N ARG A 140 -1.09 -12.91 -15.91
CA ARG A 140 -1.97 -11.82 -16.36
C ARG A 140 -2.02 -10.70 -15.32
N VAL A 141 -2.10 -9.45 -15.79
CA VAL A 141 -2.49 -8.31 -14.97
C VAL A 141 -3.91 -7.91 -15.35
N VAL A 142 -4.78 -7.75 -14.35
CA VAL A 142 -6.14 -7.23 -14.49
C VAL A 142 -6.18 -5.83 -13.92
N VAL A 143 -6.55 -4.86 -14.76
CA VAL A 143 -6.59 -3.44 -14.39
C VAL A 143 -8.03 -3.01 -14.19
N LEU A 144 -8.40 -2.66 -12.95
CA LEU A 144 -9.75 -2.29 -12.57
C LEU A 144 -9.90 -0.77 -12.51
N ASN A 145 -11.04 -0.27 -12.99
CA ASN A 145 -11.53 1.06 -12.67
C ASN A 145 -12.41 1.01 -11.42
N THR A 146 -11.78 1.00 -10.24
CA THR A 146 -12.51 0.97 -8.96
C THR A 146 -13.07 2.33 -8.54
N ASN A 147 -12.78 3.40 -9.29
CA ASN A 147 -13.44 4.70 -9.13
C ASN A 147 -14.96 4.61 -9.39
N LEU A 148 -15.41 3.61 -10.16
CA LEU A 148 -16.82 3.29 -10.36
C LEU A 148 -17.52 2.92 -9.03
N TYR A 149 -16.78 2.43 -8.05
CA TYR A 149 -17.34 1.94 -6.79
C TYR A 149 -17.27 2.99 -5.67
N TYR A 150 -16.56 4.10 -5.90
CA TYR A 150 -16.35 5.13 -4.90
C TYR A 150 -17.68 5.77 -4.49
N GLY A 151 -17.91 5.91 -3.18
CA GLY A 151 -19.13 6.47 -2.60
C GLY A 151 -19.46 7.89 -3.08
N ASN A 152 -18.45 8.68 -3.44
CA ASN A 152 -18.62 10.04 -3.96
C ASN A 152 -18.91 10.09 -5.47
N ASN A 153 -18.87 8.94 -6.17
CA ASN A 153 -19.20 8.88 -7.59
C ASN A 153 -20.72 8.78 -7.76
N GLU A 154 -21.37 9.89 -8.09
CA GLU A 154 -22.81 9.92 -8.34
C GLU A 154 -23.21 9.31 -9.69
N GLN A 155 -22.26 9.15 -10.63
CA GLN A 155 -22.55 8.56 -11.94
C GLN A 155 -22.90 7.07 -11.86
N THR A 156 -22.53 6.41 -10.78
CA THR A 156 -22.80 4.99 -10.54
C THR A 156 -23.80 4.75 -9.42
N ALA A 157 -24.45 5.81 -8.91
CA ALA A 157 -25.46 5.70 -7.87
C ALA A 157 -26.62 4.78 -8.31
N GLY A 158 -26.97 3.81 -7.47
CA GLY A 158 -28.04 2.86 -7.73
C GLY A 158 -27.73 1.76 -8.76
N MET A 159 -26.54 1.75 -9.36
CA MET A 159 -26.11 0.67 -10.26
C MET A 159 -25.62 -0.53 -9.45
N ALA A 160 -26.02 -1.75 -9.83
CA ALA A 160 -25.53 -2.98 -9.18
C ALA A 160 -24.14 -3.40 -9.71
N ASP A 161 -23.88 -3.22 -11.01
CA ASP A 161 -22.62 -3.57 -11.66
C ASP A 161 -22.27 -2.52 -12.73
N PRO A 162 -21.75 -1.33 -12.33
CA PRO A 162 -21.42 -0.26 -13.26
C PRO A 162 -20.41 -0.73 -14.30
N ALA A 163 -20.70 -0.44 -15.58
CA ALA A 163 -19.93 -0.91 -16.74
C ALA A 163 -19.81 -2.44 -16.88
N ARG A 164 -20.60 -3.23 -16.12
CA ARG A 164 -20.49 -4.70 -16.04
C ARG A 164 -19.11 -5.21 -15.60
N GLN A 165 -18.39 -4.39 -14.82
CA GLN A 165 -17.00 -4.68 -14.46
C GLN A 165 -16.87 -5.89 -13.53
N PHE A 166 -17.83 -6.15 -12.63
CA PHE A 166 -17.82 -7.37 -11.80
C PHE A 166 -18.08 -8.61 -12.63
N GLN A 167 -19.09 -8.61 -13.51
CA GLN A 167 -19.33 -9.73 -14.41
C GLN A 167 -18.10 -10.00 -15.30
N TRP A 168 -17.52 -8.95 -15.88
CA TRP A 168 -16.31 -9.07 -16.69
C TRP A 168 -15.13 -9.64 -15.88
N LEU A 169 -14.94 -9.18 -14.64
CA LEU A 169 -13.88 -9.67 -13.76
C LEU A 169 -14.06 -11.16 -13.44
N GLU A 170 -15.29 -11.60 -13.13
CA GLU A 170 -15.60 -13.01 -12.92
C GLU A 170 -15.25 -13.86 -14.16
N ASP A 171 -15.61 -13.38 -15.35
CA ASP A 171 -15.34 -14.08 -16.60
C ASP A 171 -13.82 -14.20 -16.86
N VAL A 172 -13.06 -13.11 -16.62
CA VAL A 172 -11.61 -13.09 -16.76
C VAL A 172 -10.93 -14.05 -15.79
N LEU A 173 -11.31 -14.04 -14.51
CA LEU A 173 -10.71 -14.93 -13.50
C LEU A 173 -11.11 -16.40 -13.71
N THR A 174 -12.33 -16.66 -14.17
CA THR A 174 -12.76 -18.00 -14.59
C THR A 174 -11.92 -18.50 -15.77
N ASN A 175 -11.67 -17.64 -16.76
CA ASN A 175 -10.85 -17.99 -17.92
C ASN A 175 -9.38 -18.18 -17.55
N ALA A 176 -8.82 -17.37 -16.65
CA ALA A 176 -7.48 -17.57 -16.10
C ALA A 176 -7.36 -18.94 -15.43
N SER A 177 -8.36 -19.33 -14.63
CA SER A 177 -8.38 -20.66 -14.00
C SER A 177 -8.41 -21.80 -15.02
N ARG A 178 -9.20 -21.68 -16.09
CA ARG A 178 -9.24 -22.67 -17.19
C ARG A 178 -7.91 -22.75 -17.93
N ALA A 179 -7.26 -21.60 -18.13
CA ALA A 179 -5.97 -21.48 -18.81
C ALA A 179 -4.76 -21.81 -17.91
N LYS A 180 -4.98 -22.07 -16.61
CA LYS A 180 -3.92 -22.22 -15.60
C LYS A 180 -3.00 -20.99 -15.52
N GLU A 181 -3.58 -19.81 -15.72
CA GLU A 181 -2.91 -18.53 -15.54
C GLU A 181 -3.06 -18.05 -14.08
N MET A 182 -2.03 -17.37 -13.58
CA MET A 182 -2.07 -16.60 -12.33
C MET A 182 -2.29 -15.11 -12.65
N VAL A 183 -2.92 -14.40 -11.71
CA VAL A 183 -3.40 -13.03 -11.92
C VAL A 183 -2.88 -12.09 -10.83
N TYR A 184 -2.33 -10.96 -11.25
CA TYR A 184 -2.24 -9.75 -10.42
C TYR A 184 -3.43 -8.84 -10.72
N ILE A 185 -4.10 -8.37 -9.67
CA ILE A 185 -5.18 -7.39 -9.79
C ILE A 185 -4.63 -6.03 -9.38
N ILE A 186 -4.82 -5.02 -10.19
CA ILE A 186 -4.53 -3.64 -9.83
C ILE A 186 -5.77 -2.77 -9.93
N GLY A 187 -5.83 -1.73 -9.10
CA GLY A 187 -6.85 -0.69 -9.16
C GLY A 187 -6.39 0.52 -8.36
N HIS A 188 -7.16 1.61 -8.41
CA HIS A 188 -6.81 2.83 -7.67
C HIS A 188 -7.37 2.79 -6.24
N VAL A 189 -8.70 2.97 -6.12
CA VAL A 189 -9.43 2.95 -4.83
C VAL A 189 -9.56 1.51 -4.33
N PRO A 190 -9.08 1.17 -3.11
CA PRO A 190 -9.22 -0.16 -2.55
C PRO A 190 -10.58 -0.38 -1.83
N PRO A 191 -11.06 -1.63 -1.73
CA PRO A 191 -12.14 -2.00 -0.83
C PRO A 191 -11.70 -1.90 0.65
N GLY A 192 -12.67 -1.99 1.56
CA GLY A 192 -12.46 -1.95 2.99
C GLY A 192 -12.30 -0.52 3.51
N PHE A 193 -11.55 -0.38 4.60
CA PHE A 193 -11.47 0.84 5.38
C PHE A 193 -10.08 1.48 5.29
N PHE A 194 -10.05 2.80 5.38
CA PHE A 194 -8.82 3.59 5.55
C PHE A 194 -8.31 3.44 6.99
N GLU A 195 -7.04 3.09 7.15
CA GLU A 195 -6.49 2.75 8.47
C GLU A 195 -6.14 3.97 9.34
N LYS A 196 -6.07 5.17 8.77
CA LYS A 196 -5.76 6.42 9.49
C LYS A 196 -6.96 7.03 10.22
N THR A 197 -8.15 6.45 10.07
CA THR A 197 -9.35 6.93 10.76
C THR A 197 -10.43 5.85 10.86
N ARG A 198 -11.39 6.04 11.76
CA ARG A 198 -12.48 5.07 11.98
C ARG A 198 -13.58 5.21 10.94
N ASN A 199 -14.13 4.06 10.56
CA ASN A 199 -15.37 3.97 9.78
C ASN A 199 -15.33 4.72 8.43
N LYS A 200 -14.14 4.96 7.88
CA LYS A 200 -13.98 5.52 6.54
C LYS A 200 -13.73 4.41 5.54
N ALA A 201 -14.77 4.03 4.80
CA ALA A 201 -14.64 3.23 3.59
C ALA A 201 -14.78 4.11 2.35
N TRP A 202 -14.25 3.63 1.23
CA TRP A 202 -14.36 4.30 -0.07
C TRP A 202 -15.47 3.67 -0.91
N PHE A 203 -15.51 2.35 -1.00
CA PHE A 203 -16.55 1.67 -1.75
C PHE A 203 -17.91 1.85 -1.08
N ARG A 204 -18.97 1.99 -1.89
CA ARG A 204 -20.33 1.72 -1.40
C ARG A 204 -20.39 0.27 -0.92
N GLU A 205 -21.12 0.02 0.17
CA GLU A 205 -21.14 -1.28 0.86
C GLU A 205 -21.43 -2.47 -0.08
N GLY A 206 -22.44 -2.36 -0.95
CA GLY A 206 -22.77 -3.42 -1.91
C GLY A 206 -21.64 -3.75 -2.89
N PHE A 207 -20.86 -2.77 -3.33
CA PHE A 207 -19.69 -3.02 -4.18
C PHE A 207 -18.53 -3.65 -3.41
N ASN A 208 -18.37 -3.28 -2.13
CA ASN A 208 -17.38 -3.90 -1.25
C ASN A 208 -17.69 -5.39 -1.03
N GLU A 209 -18.95 -5.72 -0.78
CA GLU A 209 -19.41 -7.11 -0.69
C GLU A 209 -19.20 -7.89 -1.98
N GLU A 210 -19.53 -7.31 -3.13
CA GLU A 210 -19.37 -7.98 -4.41
C GLU A 210 -17.90 -8.26 -4.73
N TYR A 211 -17.01 -7.29 -4.46
CA TYR A 211 -15.57 -7.49 -4.59
C TYR A 211 -15.08 -8.65 -3.71
N LEU A 212 -15.54 -8.72 -2.46
CA LEU A 212 -15.20 -9.82 -1.54
C LEU A 212 -15.68 -11.18 -2.05
N LYS A 213 -16.88 -11.26 -2.64
CA LYS A 213 -17.38 -12.50 -3.25
C LYS A 213 -16.49 -12.96 -4.39
N VAL A 214 -16.12 -12.05 -5.30
CA VAL A 214 -15.24 -12.37 -6.44
C VAL A 214 -13.88 -12.86 -5.96
N VAL A 215 -13.25 -12.16 -5.00
CA VAL A 215 -11.95 -12.59 -4.44
C VAL A 215 -12.08 -13.95 -3.77
N ARG A 216 -13.08 -14.17 -2.92
CA ARG A 216 -13.30 -15.47 -2.25
C ARG A 216 -13.51 -16.62 -3.24
N LYS A 217 -14.22 -16.38 -4.34
CA LYS A 217 -14.50 -17.40 -5.36
C LYS A 217 -13.28 -17.73 -6.22
N HIS A 218 -12.42 -16.75 -6.49
CA HIS A 218 -11.32 -16.86 -7.46
C HIS A 218 -9.92 -16.78 -6.85
N HIS A 219 -9.78 -16.80 -5.52
CA HIS A 219 -8.50 -16.59 -4.84
C HIS A 219 -7.37 -17.53 -5.31
N HIS A 220 -7.70 -18.76 -5.76
CA HIS A 220 -6.71 -19.73 -6.23
C HIS A 220 -5.95 -19.32 -7.50
N VAL A 221 -6.45 -18.33 -8.25
CA VAL A 221 -5.74 -17.73 -9.40
C VAL A 221 -5.22 -16.34 -9.11
N ILE A 222 -5.55 -15.72 -7.98
CA ILE A 222 -5.11 -14.36 -7.64
C ILE A 222 -3.81 -14.46 -6.84
N ALA A 223 -2.69 -14.10 -7.48
CA ALA A 223 -1.36 -14.14 -6.87
C ALA A 223 -1.03 -12.89 -6.02
N GLY A 224 -1.73 -11.77 -6.25
CA GLY A 224 -1.54 -10.53 -5.53
C GLY A 224 -2.50 -9.44 -5.99
N GLN A 225 -2.77 -8.46 -5.12
CA GLN A 225 -3.59 -7.29 -5.42
C GLN A 225 -2.81 -6.01 -5.05
N PHE A 226 -2.85 -4.99 -5.89
CA PHE A 226 -2.00 -3.78 -5.75
C PHE A 226 -2.82 -2.51 -5.97
N PHE A 227 -2.91 -1.68 -4.94
CA PHE A 227 -3.75 -0.47 -4.92
C PHE A 227 -2.99 0.72 -4.33
N GLY A 228 -3.53 1.92 -4.53
CA GLY A 228 -3.01 3.18 -4.00
C GLY A 228 -4.07 3.90 -3.17
N HIS A 229 -4.33 5.17 -3.52
CA HIS A 229 -5.38 6.05 -2.99
C HIS A 229 -5.18 6.52 -1.55
N HIS A 230 -4.60 5.69 -0.67
CA HIS A 230 -4.44 6.05 0.74
C HIS A 230 -3.21 6.92 1.00
N HIS A 231 -2.27 6.95 0.05
CA HIS A 231 -0.93 7.56 0.14
C HIS A 231 -0.03 6.97 1.23
N THR A 232 -0.58 6.13 2.10
CA THR A 232 0.09 5.45 3.21
C THR A 232 0.44 4.00 2.87
N ASP A 233 1.45 3.48 3.55
CA ASP A 233 1.88 2.10 3.40
C ASP A 233 1.04 1.16 4.26
N SER A 234 0.29 0.27 3.64
CA SER A 234 -0.52 -0.72 4.34
C SER A 234 -0.77 -1.98 3.51
N PHE A 235 -1.50 -2.92 4.09
CA PHE A 235 -2.00 -4.10 3.39
C PHE A 235 -3.37 -4.52 3.90
N ARG A 236 -4.10 -5.34 3.14
CA ARG A 236 -5.40 -5.90 3.53
C ARG A 236 -5.39 -7.41 3.37
N MET A 237 -5.85 -8.11 4.41
CA MET A 237 -6.01 -9.55 4.40
C MET A 237 -7.40 -9.93 3.91
N PHE A 238 -7.47 -11.04 3.17
CA PHE A 238 -8.73 -11.65 2.74
C PHE A 238 -8.78 -13.08 3.28
N TYR A 239 -9.93 -13.42 3.86
CA TYR A 239 -10.17 -14.73 4.48
C TYR A 239 -11.38 -15.42 3.83
N ASP A 240 -11.32 -16.74 3.75
CA ASP A 240 -12.48 -17.57 3.45
C ASP A 240 -13.36 -17.77 4.71
N ASP A 241 -14.48 -18.48 4.54
CA ASP A 241 -15.45 -18.72 5.62
C ASP A 241 -14.91 -19.61 6.74
N THR A 242 -13.76 -20.28 6.54
CA THR A 242 -13.07 -21.06 7.57
C THR A 242 -12.03 -20.23 8.35
N GLY A 243 -11.82 -18.97 7.93
CA GLY A 243 -10.79 -18.09 8.49
C GLY A 243 -9.39 -18.32 7.90
N ALA A 244 -9.24 -19.08 6.82
CA ALA A 244 -7.95 -19.27 6.18
C ALA A 244 -7.55 -18.04 5.35
N PRO A 245 -6.29 -17.57 5.43
CA PRO A 245 -5.83 -16.44 4.62
C PRO A 245 -5.70 -16.84 3.15
N ILE A 246 -6.58 -16.31 2.31
CA ILE A 246 -6.72 -16.69 0.90
C ILE A 246 -6.10 -15.69 -0.09
N SER A 247 -5.98 -14.42 0.29
CA SER A 247 -5.35 -13.39 -0.54
C SER A 247 -4.82 -12.24 0.32
N VAL A 248 -3.96 -11.41 -0.27
CA VAL A 248 -3.45 -10.18 0.32
C VAL A 248 -3.44 -9.08 -0.74
N MET A 249 -3.79 -7.87 -0.30
CA MET A 249 -3.68 -6.64 -1.08
C MET A 249 -2.62 -5.74 -0.47
N PHE A 250 -1.73 -5.21 -1.30
CA PHE A 250 -0.73 -4.23 -0.91
C PHE A 250 -1.21 -2.83 -1.31
N LEU A 251 -1.23 -1.92 -0.34
CA LEU A 251 -1.50 -0.50 -0.52
C LEU A 251 -0.15 0.21 -0.53
N THR A 252 0.24 0.73 -1.70
CA THR A 252 1.52 1.42 -1.85
C THR A 252 1.37 2.89 -1.43
N PRO A 253 2.39 3.48 -0.78
CA PRO A 253 2.35 4.89 -0.46
C PRO A 253 2.41 5.76 -1.72
N GLY A 254 2.01 7.02 -1.57
CA GLY A 254 2.05 8.01 -2.64
C GLY A 254 3.44 8.61 -2.83
N VAL A 255 3.70 9.13 -4.03
CA VAL A 255 4.83 10.06 -4.24
C VAL A 255 4.47 11.44 -3.67
N THR A 256 3.19 11.84 -3.73
CA THR A 256 2.77 13.08 -3.08
C THR A 256 2.99 13.01 -1.57
N PRO A 257 3.57 14.06 -0.95
CA PRO A 257 3.66 14.16 0.50
C PRO A 257 2.41 14.83 1.13
N TRP A 258 1.40 15.16 0.31
CA TRP A 258 0.27 15.99 0.69
C TRP A 258 -0.44 15.50 1.96
N LYS A 259 -0.57 16.42 2.92
CA LYS A 259 -1.28 16.21 4.18
C LYS A 259 -2.77 16.20 3.92
N THR A 260 -3.39 15.05 4.21
CA THR A 260 -4.82 14.90 3.95
C THR A 260 -5.70 15.90 4.70
N THR A 261 -6.67 16.46 3.99
CA THR A 261 -7.74 17.30 4.56
C THR A 261 -8.93 16.47 5.05
N LEU A 262 -8.83 15.14 5.06
CA LEU A 262 -9.91 14.27 5.52
C LEU A 262 -10.23 14.55 7.01
N PRO A 263 -11.48 14.89 7.36
CA PRO A 263 -11.84 15.18 8.74
C PRO A 263 -11.55 14.00 9.68
N GLY A 264 -10.91 14.29 10.82
CA GLY A 264 -10.56 13.31 11.83
C GLY A 264 -9.17 12.69 11.67
N VAL A 265 -8.47 12.92 10.56
CA VAL A 265 -7.06 12.55 10.42
C VAL A 265 -6.18 13.69 10.89
N VAL A 266 -5.36 13.45 11.90
CA VAL A 266 -4.39 14.41 12.41
C VAL A 266 -3.03 14.10 11.81
N ASN A 267 -2.33 15.12 11.30
CA ASN A 267 -0.98 15.00 10.77
C ASN A 267 -0.82 13.93 9.66
N GLY A 268 -1.83 13.74 8.82
CA GLY A 268 -1.87 12.70 7.79
C GLY A 268 -1.10 13.02 6.51
N ALA A 269 0.16 13.42 6.65
CA ALA A 269 1.13 13.48 5.55
C ALA A 269 1.97 12.19 5.51
N ASN A 270 2.75 12.03 4.45
CA ASN A 270 3.74 10.98 4.27
C ASN A 270 4.99 11.55 3.61
N ASN A 271 6.12 10.84 3.72
CA ASN A 271 7.21 11.09 2.77
C ASN A 271 6.86 10.49 1.39
N PRO A 272 7.45 11.02 0.31
CA PRO A 272 7.33 10.40 -1.02
C PRO A 272 7.92 8.98 -1.01
N GLY A 273 7.13 8.01 -1.45
CA GLY A 273 7.50 6.59 -1.49
C GLY A 273 7.43 5.99 -2.90
N ILE A 274 8.31 5.04 -3.20
CA ILE A 274 8.25 4.16 -4.38
C ILE A 274 8.52 2.72 -3.97
N ARG A 275 7.93 1.75 -4.67
CA ARG A 275 8.00 0.35 -4.26
C ARG A 275 8.37 -0.59 -5.39
N VAL A 276 9.28 -1.52 -5.12
CA VAL A 276 9.59 -2.64 -6.03
C VAL A 276 9.22 -3.96 -5.36
N PHE A 277 8.60 -4.84 -6.13
CA PHE A 277 8.30 -6.21 -5.71
C PHE A 277 9.27 -7.18 -6.37
N GLU A 278 9.62 -8.23 -5.64
CA GLU A 278 10.33 -9.41 -6.14
C GLU A 278 9.34 -10.56 -6.23
N TYR A 279 9.33 -11.29 -7.36
CA TYR A 279 8.38 -12.36 -7.60
C TYR A 279 8.98 -13.53 -8.38
N ASP A 280 8.37 -14.71 -8.22
CA ASP A 280 8.70 -15.87 -9.03
C ASP A 280 8.01 -15.77 -10.39
N ARG A 281 8.80 -15.64 -11.47
CA ARG A 281 8.30 -15.47 -12.84
C ARG A 281 7.44 -16.63 -13.35
N ALA A 282 7.59 -17.82 -12.80
CA ALA A 282 6.82 -18.98 -13.24
C ALA A 282 5.44 -19.05 -12.58
N THR A 283 5.31 -18.55 -11.36
CA THR A 283 4.12 -18.75 -10.51
C THR A 283 3.41 -17.45 -10.10
N LEU A 284 4.01 -16.29 -10.37
CA LEU A 284 3.61 -14.99 -9.82
C LEU A 284 3.64 -14.92 -8.28
N SER A 285 4.25 -15.89 -7.59
CA SER A 285 4.36 -15.87 -6.14
C SER A 285 5.27 -14.71 -5.69
N LEU A 286 4.73 -13.80 -4.89
CA LEU A 286 5.46 -12.65 -4.35
C LEU A 286 6.50 -13.13 -3.33
N GLN A 287 7.77 -12.89 -3.63
CA GLN A 287 8.90 -13.27 -2.78
C GLN A 287 9.26 -12.16 -1.80
N ASP A 288 9.18 -10.89 -2.20
CA ASP A 288 9.47 -9.77 -1.30
C ASP A 288 8.90 -8.45 -1.84
N MET A 289 8.99 -7.43 -1.00
CA MET A 289 8.60 -6.05 -1.29
C MET A 289 9.59 -5.11 -0.62
N VAL A 290 10.09 -4.14 -1.39
CA VAL A 290 11.07 -3.16 -0.94
C VAL A 290 10.51 -1.77 -1.18
N THR A 291 10.38 -0.98 -0.13
CA THR A 291 9.95 0.42 -0.20
C THR A 291 11.18 1.31 -0.11
N TYR A 292 11.27 2.27 -1.02
CA TYR A 292 12.25 3.35 -0.99
C TYR A 292 11.51 4.67 -0.77
N PHE A 293 12.19 5.62 -0.14
CA PHE A 293 11.60 6.91 0.14
C PHE A 293 12.64 8.02 0.10
N VAL A 294 12.15 9.26 0.08
CA VAL A 294 12.99 10.43 0.36
C VAL A 294 12.49 11.09 1.64
N ASN A 295 13.39 11.36 2.58
CA ASN A 295 13.06 12.27 3.68
C ASN A 295 12.93 13.70 3.13
N LEU A 296 11.69 14.16 2.92
CA LEU A 296 11.44 15.42 2.22
C LEU A 296 12.02 16.62 2.97
N SER A 297 11.94 16.62 4.30
CA SER A 297 12.54 17.67 5.14
C SER A 297 14.05 17.76 4.92
N GLN A 298 14.73 16.61 4.94
CA GLN A 298 16.18 16.55 4.72
C GLN A 298 16.56 16.89 3.28
N ALA A 299 15.75 16.48 2.29
CA ALA A 299 15.97 16.82 0.89
C ALA A 299 15.89 18.33 0.66
N ASN A 300 14.92 19.00 1.27
CA ASN A 300 14.79 20.45 1.21
C ASN A 300 15.92 21.18 1.93
N GLU A 301 16.37 20.69 3.09
CA GLU A 301 17.51 21.27 3.83
C GLU A 301 18.83 21.14 3.05
N LYS A 302 19.08 19.97 2.44
CA LYS A 302 20.33 19.69 1.71
C LYS A 302 20.29 20.11 0.24
N GLY A 303 19.12 20.40 -0.31
CA GLY A 303 18.91 20.67 -1.72
C GLY A 303 19.04 19.45 -2.64
N ILE A 304 19.08 18.21 -2.10
CA ILE A 304 19.26 16.97 -2.88
C ILE A 304 18.26 15.90 -2.38
N PRO A 305 17.43 15.30 -3.26
CA PRO A 305 16.44 14.29 -2.90
C PRO A 305 17.07 12.90 -2.99
N LEU A 306 17.77 12.50 -1.93
CA LEU A 306 18.38 11.17 -1.86
C LEU A 306 17.30 10.12 -1.56
N TRP A 307 16.98 9.29 -2.55
CA TRP A 307 16.10 8.14 -2.37
C TRP A 307 16.87 7.01 -1.68
N GLU A 308 16.38 6.58 -0.53
CA GLU A 308 17.00 5.56 0.30
C GLU A 308 16.05 4.40 0.58
N LEU A 309 16.63 3.24 0.89
CA LEU A 309 15.87 2.07 1.33
C LEU A 309 15.15 2.42 2.63
N GLU A 310 13.82 2.34 2.65
CA GLU A 310 13.07 2.42 3.89
C GLU A 310 13.09 1.06 4.60
N TYR A 311 12.59 0.01 3.92
CA TYR A 311 12.62 -1.35 4.43
C TYR A 311 12.40 -2.40 3.35
N ARG A 312 12.83 -3.62 3.67
CA ARG A 312 12.47 -4.87 3.00
C ARG A 312 11.47 -5.62 3.87
N LEU A 313 10.35 -6.06 3.29
CA LEU A 313 9.22 -6.65 4.01
C LEU A 313 9.61 -7.90 4.81
N THR A 314 10.34 -8.83 4.18
CA THR A 314 10.75 -10.09 4.82
C THR A 314 11.62 -9.85 6.05
N GLU A 315 12.50 -8.85 6.00
CA GLU A 315 13.35 -8.43 7.13
C GLU A 315 12.55 -7.73 8.22
N ALA A 316 11.73 -6.74 7.84
CA ALA A 316 10.95 -5.91 8.75
C ALA A 316 9.98 -6.74 9.60
N TYR A 317 9.36 -7.76 9.00
CA TYR A 317 8.34 -8.57 9.67
C TYR A 317 8.79 -9.99 9.97
N ARG A 318 10.03 -10.38 9.63
CA ARG A 318 10.60 -11.72 9.86
C ARG A 318 9.75 -12.83 9.24
N VAL A 319 9.39 -12.65 7.99
CA VAL A 319 8.59 -13.60 7.20
C VAL A 319 9.38 -14.07 5.98
N PRO A 320 9.16 -15.30 5.49
CA PRO A 320 9.98 -15.87 4.43
C PRO A 320 9.66 -15.31 3.04
N ASP A 321 8.47 -14.75 2.84
CA ASP A 321 8.01 -14.20 1.58
C ASP A 321 6.89 -13.16 1.79
N ALA A 322 6.34 -12.62 0.69
CA ALA A 322 5.22 -11.68 0.69
C ALA A 322 3.87 -12.35 0.37
N GLY A 323 3.74 -13.68 0.56
CA GLY A 323 2.49 -14.42 0.35
C GLY A 323 1.45 -14.21 1.46
N SER A 324 0.19 -14.60 1.20
CA SER A 324 -0.92 -14.40 2.15
C SER A 324 -0.68 -15.03 3.54
N ARG A 325 -0.02 -16.20 3.62
CA ARG A 325 0.33 -16.85 4.89
C ARG A 325 1.36 -16.05 5.68
N SER A 326 2.37 -15.53 5.00
CA SER A 326 3.40 -14.66 5.58
C SER A 326 2.80 -13.34 6.06
N MET A 327 1.94 -12.72 5.25
CA MET A 327 1.29 -11.47 5.62
C MET A 327 0.27 -11.64 6.76
N HIS A 328 -0.39 -12.79 6.85
CA HIS A 328 -1.17 -13.14 8.03
C HIS A 328 -0.31 -13.23 9.30
N ALA A 329 0.89 -13.85 9.20
CA ALA A 329 1.83 -13.92 10.32
C ALA A 329 2.38 -12.52 10.69
N ALA A 330 2.64 -11.66 9.70
CA ALA A 330 3.02 -10.26 9.92
C ALA A 330 1.93 -9.49 10.66
N LEU A 331 0.66 -9.60 10.22
CA LEU A 331 -0.50 -9.02 10.91
C LEU A 331 -0.63 -9.53 12.35
N GLY A 332 -0.43 -10.84 12.56
CA GLY A 332 -0.43 -11.44 13.89
C GLY A 332 0.60 -10.78 14.81
N ARG A 333 1.83 -10.58 14.31
CA ARG A 333 2.90 -9.89 15.05
C ARG A 333 2.59 -8.42 15.29
N ILE A 334 2.10 -7.69 14.29
CA ILE A 334 1.68 -6.29 14.44
C ILE A 334 0.61 -6.17 15.53
N ALA A 335 -0.37 -7.08 15.57
CA ALA A 335 -1.44 -7.04 16.56
C ALA A 335 -0.99 -7.43 17.98
N SER A 336 0.08 -8.19 18.15
CA SER A 336 0.50 -8.74 19.45
C SER A 336 1.79 -8.16 20.04
N ASP A 337 2.67 -7.60 19.21
CA ASP A 337 3.99 -7.09 19.60
C ASP A 337 4.07 -5.56 19.39
N PRO A 338 4.14 -4.76 20.47
CA PRO A 338 4.21 -3.29 20.38
C PRO A 338 5.37 -2.78 19.54
N GLY A 339 6.51 -3.48 19.53
CA GLY A 339 7.66 -3.08 18.72
C GLY A 339 7.42 -3.24 17.22
N THR A 340 6.76 -4.33 16.82
CA THR A 340 6.37 -4.58 15.43
C THR A 340 5.22 -3.65 15.01
N LEU A 341 4.25 -3.37 15.89
CA LEU A 341 3.24 -2.34 15.65
C LEU A 341 3.88 -0.97 15.39
N GLN A 342 4.79 -0.54 16.25
CA GLN A 342 5.45 0.75 16.10
C GLN A 342 6.25 0.82 14.80
N ARG A 343 6.95 -0.26 14.43
CA ARG A 343 7.66 -0.35 13.14
C ARG A 343 6.71 -0.17 11.97
N TYR A 344 5.59 -0.91 11.96
CA TYR A 344 4.55 -0.76 10.93
C TYR A 344 3.97 0.66 10.90
N TYR A 345 3.67 1.26 12.05
CA TYR A 345 3.10 2.61 12.13
C TYR A 345 4.05 3.68 11.56
N VAL A 346 5.35 3.57 11.85
CA VAL A 346 6.35 4.46 11.25
C VAL A 346 6.37 4.31 9.73
N TYR A 347 6.42 3.07 9.21
CA TYR A 347 6.40 2.83 7.76
C TYR A 347 5.08 3.23 7.09
N ASN A 348 3.95 3.19 7.82
CA ASN A 348 2.64 3.58 7.29
C ASN A 348 2.63 5.03 6.77
N SER A 349 3.35 5.94 7.42
CA SER A 349 3.53 7.32 6.95
C SER A 349 4.81 7.53 6.11
N VAL A 350 5.44 6.44 5.66
CA VAL A 350 6.74 6.44 5.00
C VAL A 350 7.79 7.13 5.87
N SER A 351 7.85 6.75 7.14
CA SER A 351 8.78 7.27 8.14
C SER A 351 8.69 8.78 8.43
N TYR A 352 7.56 9.40 8.08
CA TYR A 352 7.23 10.80 8.40
C TYR A 352 6.87 10.97 9.88
N ASP A 353 5.84 10.25 10.32
CA ASP A 353 5.36 10.26 11.70
C ASP A 353 6.06 9.18 12.51
N ARG A 354 6.66 9.60 13.62
CA ARG A 354 7.41 8.74 14.55
C ARG A 354 6.80 8.73 15.95
N GLU A 355 5.62 9.33 16.13
CA GLU A 355 4.88 9.27 17.38
C GLU A 355 4.45 7.83 17.70
N ALA A 356 4.16 7.58 18.97
CA ALA A 356 3.76 6.27 19.43
C ALA A 356 2.30 5.96 19.01
N CYS A 357 2.07 4.81 18.39
CA CYS A 357 0.72 4.34 18.09
C CYS A 357 0.03 3.86 19.38
N ASP A 358 -0.93 4.63 19.86
CA ASP A 358 -1.69 4.32 21.06
C ASP A 358 -2.69 3.15 20.84
N PRO A 359 -3.42 2.69 21.87
CA PRO A 359 -4.36 1.60 21.71
C PRO A 359 -5.52 1.90 20.72
N ALA A 360 -5.91 3.16 20.55
CA ALA A 360 -6.96 3.53 19.60
C ALA A 360 -6.45 3.45 18.16
N CYS A 361 -5.25 3.99 17.91
CA CYS A 361 -4.48 3.83 16.67
C CYS A 361 -4.28 2.35 16.34
N SER A 362 -3.84 1.54 17.32
CA SER A 362 -3.62 0.10 17.13
C SER A 362 -4.89 -0.61 16.65
N ALA A 363 -6.04 -0.33 17.28
CA ALA A 363 -7.32 -0.91 16.86
C ALA A 363 -7.71 -0.48 15.44
N GLU A 364 -7.54 0.78 15.07
CA GLU A 364 -7.84 1.30 13.73
C GLU A 364 -7.02 0.58 12.65
N HIS A 365 -5.71 0.49 12.86
CA HIS A 365 -4.81 -0.16 11.92
C HIS A 365 -5.04 -1.68 11.85
N VAL A 366 -5.12 -2.37 12.98
CA VAL A 366 -5.29 -3.83 13.01
C VAL A 366 -6.63 -4.24 12.41
N CYS A 367 -7.72 -3.52 12.72
CA CYS A 367 -9.02 -3.83 12.16
C CYS A 367 -9.10 -3.53 10.67
N ALA A 368 -8.51 -2.41 10.19
CA ALA A 368 -8.48 -2.12 8.77
C ALA A 368 -7.66 -3.16 7.98
N MET A 369 -6.48 -3.58 8.48
CA MET A 369 -5.67 -4.62 7.84
C MET A 369 -6.36 -5.99 7.81
N ARG A 370 -7.14 -6.31 8.86
CA ARG A 370 -7.77 -7.63 9.01
C ARG A 370 -9.10 -7.73 8.29
N GLU A 371 -9.95 -6.72 8.40
CA GLU A 371 -11.37 -6.81 8.07
C GLU A 371 -11.76 -5.84 6.95
N VAL A 372 -11.89 -6.39 5.75
CA VAL A 372 -12.38 -5.64 4.57
C VAL A 372 -13.92 -5.58 4.56
N ALA A 373 -14.60 -6.55 5.17
CA ALA A 373 -16.06 -6.56 5.28
C ALA A 373 -16.56 -5.56 6.35
N PHE A 374 -17.65 -4.86 6.06
CA PHE A 374 -18.14 -3.76 6.90
C PHE A 374 -18.53 -4.23 8.30
N ASP A 375 -19.36 -5.27 8.39
CA ASP A 375 -19.79 -5.83 9.68
C ASP A 375 -18.63 -6.38 10.50
N ALA A 376 -17.67 -7.05 9.85
CA ALA A 376 -16.52 -7.64 10.52
C ALA A 376 -15.57 -6.56 11.06
N TYR A 377 -15.34 -5.48 10.31
CA TYR A 377 -14.58 -4.32 10.76
C TYR A 377 -15.25 -3.65 11.96
N ALA A 378 -16.56 -3.43 11.89
CA ALA A 378 -17.34 -2.86 12.99
C ALA A 378 -17.34 -3.76 14.24
N ALA A 379 -17.33 -5.08 14.07
CA ALA A 379 -17.18 -6.04 15.17
C ALA A 379 -15.76 -6.00 15.76
N CYS A 380 -14.72 -5.91 14.92
CA CYS A 380 -13.33 -5.82 15.34
C CYS A 380 -13.09 -4.58 16.23
N LEU A 381 -13.58 -3.41 15.83
CA LEU A 381 -13.44 -2.17 16.62
C LEU A 381 -14.15 -2.22 17.98
N ARG A 382 -15.16 -3.09 18.13
CA ARG A 382 -15.91 -3.28 19.38
C ARG A 382 -15.33 -4.37 20.27
N ALA A 383 -14.43 -5.20 19.76
CA ALA A 383 -13.88 -6.31 20.51
C ALA A 383 -13.10 -5.79 21.73
N PRO A 384 -13.36 -6.29 22.95
CA PRO A 384 -12.61 -5.88 24.14
C PRO A 384 -11.16 -6.38 24.03
N GLY A 385 -10.28 -5.49 23.63
CA GLY A 385 -8.86 -5.79 23.42
C GLY A 385 -8.00 -4.55 23.16
N ALA A 386 -8.26 -3.44 23.84
CA ALA A 386 -7.42 -2.22 23.83
C ALA A 386 -7.77 -1.20 24.94
N ALA A 387 -8.38 -1.60 26.07
CA ALA A 387 -8.57 -0.72 27.21
C ALA A 387 -7.68 -1.21 28.38
N PRO A 388 -6.83 -0.36 28.99
CA PRO A 388 -6.22 -0.73 30.26
C PRO A 388 -7.34 -0.84 31.28
N ALA A 389 -7.47 -2.02 31.89
CA ALA A 389 -8.34 -2.18 33.05
C ALA A 389 -7.98 -1.09 34.08
N PRO A 390 -8.96 -0.38 34.69
CA PRO A 390 -8.65 0.59 35.72
C PRO A 390 -7.91 -0.13 36.85
N ARG A 391 -6.70 0.33 37.16
CA ARG A 391 -5.80 -0.20 38.21
C ARG A 391 -6.37 -0.11 39.65
N LEU A 392 -7.68 0.08 39.83
CA LEU A 392 -8.32 0.15 41.15
C LEU A 392 -8.81 -1.20 41.69
N ALA A 393 -8.91 -2.24 40.88
CA ALA A 393 -9.44 -3.53 41.35
C ALA A 393 -8.40 -4.42 42.07
N LEU A 394 -7.10 -4.18 41.90
CA LEU A 394 -6.02 -4.99 42.50
C LEU A 394 -5.48 -4.42 43.83
N LEU A 395 -5.88 -3.22 44.23
CA LEU A 395 -5.46 -2.61 45.51
C LEU A 395 -6.46 -2.85 46.65
N LEU A 396 -7.74 -3.13 46.37
CA LEU A 396 -8.70 -3.47 47.43
C LEU A 396 -8.58 -4.92 47.93
N ALA A 397 -8.10 -5.86 47.09
CA ALA A 397 -7.88 -7.24 47.51
C ALA A 397 -6.66 -7.39 48.45
N ALA A 398 -5.64 -6.54 48.29
CA ALA A 398 -4.44 -6.55 49.15
C ALA A 398 -4.67 -5.89 50.53
N LEU A 399 -5.64 -4.99 50.65
CA LEU A 399 -5.97 -4.31 51.92
C LEU A 399 -6.97 -5.08 52.79
N LEU A 400 -7.72 -6.03 52.22
CA LEU A 400 -8.62 -6.92 52.98
C LEU A 400 -7.91 -8.19 53.49
N GLY A 401 -6.79 -8.59 52.87
CA GLY A 401 -5.97 -9.73 53.31
C GLY A 401 -5.05 -9.45 54.51
N LEU A 402 -4.70 -8.18 54.77
CA LEU A 402 -3.82 -7.82 55.90
C LEU A 402 -4.54 -7.57 57.23
N ARG A 403 -5.89 -7.55 57.26
CA ARG A 403 -6.66 -7.43 58.52
C ARG A 403 -7.00 -8.77 59.17
N ALA A 404 -6.73 -9.90 58.51
CA ALA A 404 -7.00 -11.25 59.06
C ALA A 404 -5.80 -11.89 59.79
N LEU A 405 -4.67 -11.20 59.89
CA LEU A 405 -3.43 -11.72 60.51
C LEU A 405 -2.99 -10.96 61.77
N LEU A 406 -3.77 -9.99 62.25
CA LEU A 406 -3.47 -9.22 63.46
C LEU A 406 -4.75 -8.90 64.25
N ALA A 407 -5.20 -9.86 65.05
CA ALA A 407 -5.97 -9.62 66.27
C ALA A 407 -5.74 -10.79 67.24
N PRO A 408 -5.66 -10.52 68.55
CA PRO A 408 -4.84 -11.26 69.52
C PRO A 408 -5.35 -12.64 69.95
#